data_AF-A0A5K1GV58-F1
#
_entry.id   AF-A0A5K1GV58-F1
#
_cell.length_a   1.000
_cell.length_b   1.000
_cell.length_c   1.000
_cell.angle_alpha   90.00
_cell.angle_beta   90.00
_cell.angle_gamma   90.00
#
_symmetry.space_group_name_H-M   'P 1'
#
loop_
_entity.id
_entity.type
_entity.pdbx_description
1 polymer ?
#
loop_
_entity_poly.entity_id
_entity_poly.type
_entity_poly.pdbx_seq_one_letter_code
_entity_poly.pdbx_strand_id
1 'polypeptide(L)' 'VGLLNVDGYYNSFLSFIDKAVDDGFVTPSQRNIIVSAPNAKELVQKLE' A
#
# COMPACT_ATOMS: atom_id res chain seq x y z
N VAL A 1 -0.01 -8.39 1.63
CA VAL A 1 1.14 -8.37 0.69
C VAL A 1 2.00 -7.17 1.04
N GLY A 2 3.29 -7.37 1.25
CA GLY A 2 4.22 -6.27 1.56
C GLY A 2 4.78 -5.64 0.29
N LEU A 3 4.73 -4.31 0.21
CA LEU A 3 5.26 -3.52 -0.90
C LEU A 3 6.38 -2.60 -0.39
N LEU A 4 7.61 -2.83 -0.84
CA LEU A 4 8.74 -1.97 -0.50
C LEU A 4 8.73 -0.73 -1.41
N ASN A 5 8.41 0.43 -0.86
CA ASN A 5 8.28 1.69 -1.58
C ASN A 5 9.52 2.57 -1.37
N VAL A 6 10.64 2.19 -1.98
CA VAL A 6 11.89 2.96 -1.90
C VAL A 6 11.72 4.28 -2.66
N ASP A 7 12.02 5.41 -2.01
CA ASP A 7 11.94 6.77 -2.57
C ASP A 7 10.63 7.12 -3.27
N GLY A 8 9.52 6.50 -2.85
CA GLY A 8 8.21 6.78 -3.44
C GLY A 8 8.01 6.22 -4.86
N TYR A 9 8.82 5.27 -5.30
CA TYR A 9 8.72 4.62 -6.62
C TYR A 9 7.29 4.11 -6.93
N TYR A 10 6.59 3.61 -5.92
CA TYR A 10 5.22 3.11 -6.04
C TYR A 10 4.15 4.10 -5.57
N ASN A 11 4.48 5.37 -5.31
CA ASN A 11 3.48 6.37 -4.87
C ASN A 11 2.33 6.49 -5.88
N SER A 12 2.63 6.56 -7.19
CA SER A 12 1.59 6.63 -8.23
C SER A 12 0.68 5.40 -8.24
N PHE A 13 1.23 4.22 -7.96
CA PHE A 13 0.45 2.98 -7.86
C PHE A 13 -0.43 2.98 -6.60
N LEU A 14 0.13 3.37 -5.45
CA LEU A 14 -0.63 3.50 -4.20
C LEU A 14 -1.77 4.52 -4.32
N SER A 15 -1.51 5.66 -4.94
CA SER A 15 -2.55 6.67 -5.23
C SER A 15 -3.62 6.16 -6.18
N PHE A 16 -3.27 5.29 -7.15
CA PHE A 16 -4.25 4.63 -8.01
C PHE A 16 -5.15 3.67 -7.21
N ILE A 17 -4.59 2.90 -6.28
CA ILE A 17 -5.36 2.03 -5.39
C ILE A 17 -6.27 2.85 -4.48
N ASP A 18 -5.76 3.94 -3.89
CA ASP A 18 -6.55 4.85 -3.06
C ASP A 18 -7.75 5.41 -3.84
N LYS A 19 -7.52 5.82 -5.09
CA LYS A 19 -8.59 6.26 -5.98
C LYS A 19 -9.61 5.16 -6.29
N ALA A 20 -9.17 3.91 -6.49
CA ALA A 20 -10.08 2.80 -6.73
C ALA A 20 -10.92 2.43 -5.48
N VAL A 21 -10.39 2.67 -4.29
CA VAL A 21 -11.14 2.57 -3.02
C VAL A 21 -12.17 3.69 -2.93
N ASP A 22 -11.77 4.94 -3.20
CA ASP A 22 -12.67 6.11 -3.18
C ASP A 22 -13.80 6.01 -4.22
N ASP A 23 -13.49 5.52 -5.41
CA ASP A 23 -14.45 5.30 -6.49
C ASP A 23 -15.39 4.09 -6.19
N GLY A 24 -15.21 3.40 -5.06
CA GLY A 24 -16.08 2.32 -4.58
C GLY A 24 -15.88 0.97 -5.27
N PHE A 25 -14.86 0.83 -6.11
CA PHE A 25 -14.51 -0.43 -6.76
C PHE A 25 -13.84 -1.42 -5.81
N VAL A 26 -13.16 -0.91 -4.78
CA VAL A 26 -12.46 -1.70 -3.76
C VAL A 26 -13.03 -1.37 -2.39
N THR A 27 -13.39 -2.39 -1.61
CA THR A 27 -13.87 -2.17 -0.25
C THR A 27 -12.74 -1.62 0.64
N PRO A 28 -13.00 -0.64 1.54
CA PRO A 28 -11.97 -0.04 2.39
C PRO A 28 -11.18 -1.06 3.23
N SER A 29 -11.83 -2.16 3.60
CA SER A 29 -11.24 -3.31 4.29
C SER A 29 -10.18 -4.04 3.46
N GLN A 30 -10.23 -3.97 2.13
CA GLN A 30 -9.20 -4.50 1.24
C GLN A 30 -8.03 -3.53 1.00
N ARG A 31 -8.10 -2.28 1.47
CA ARG A 31 -6.96 -1.33 1.39
C ARG A 31 -5.75 -1.82 2.19
N ASN A 32 -5.98 -2.60 3.24
CA ASN A 32 -4.93 -3.24 4.04
C ASN A 32 -4.28 -4.46 3.37
N ILE A 33 -4.71 -4.85 2.16
CA ILE A 33 -4.04 -5.94 1.41
C ILE A 33 -2.62 -5.53 1.04
N ILE A 34 -2.36 -4.24 0.81
CA ILE A 34 -1.06 -3.72 0.40
C ILE A 34 -0.49 -2.87 1.53
N VAL A 35 0.43 -3.46 2.29
CA VAL A 35 1.19 -2.74 3.31
C VAL A 35 2.42 -2.17 2.62
N SER A 36 2.54 -0.84 2.56
CA SER A 36 3.74 -0.20 2.03
C SER A 36 4.63 0.36 3.14
N ALA A 37 5.93 0.27 2.92
CA ALA A 37 6.93 0.91 3.77
C ALA A 37 8.15 1.34 2.96
N PRO A 38 8.82 2.45 3.34
CA PRO A 38 10.00 2.95 2.64
C PRO A 38 11.24 2.07 2.84
N ASN A 39 11.26 1.25 3.89
CA ASN A 39 12.36 0.35 4.20
C ASN A 39 11.86 -1.05 4.58
N ALA A 40 12.69 -2.05 4.33
CA ALA A 40 12.33 -3.46 4.53
C ALA A 40 12.08 -3.77 6.02
N LYS A 41 12.76 -3.09 6.93
CA LYS A 41 12.61 -3.27 8.38
C LYS A 41 11.20 -2.88 8.85
N GLU A 42 10.73 -1.70 8.45
CA GLU A 42 9.36 -1.25 8.71
C GLU A 42 8.33 -2.12 8.01
N LEU A 43 8.62 -2.61 6.80
CA LEU A 43 7.70 -3.49 6.09
C LEU A 43 7.45 -4.78 6.88
N VAL A 44 8.53 -5.40 7.37
CA VAL A 44 8.45 -6.63 8.17
C VAL A 44 7.74 -6.36 9.50
N GLN A 45 8.02 -5.25 10.18
CA GLN A 45 7.33 -4.88 11.42
C GLN A 45 5.82 -4.64 11.25
N LYS A 46 5.37 -4.18 10.08
CA LYS A 46 3.94 -4.00 9.78
C LYS A 46 3.25 -5.28 9.31
N LEU A 47 4.02 -6.33 9.00
CA LEU A 47 3.51 -7.64 8.59
C LEU A 47 3.45 -8.66 9.74
N GLU A 48 4.17 -8.41 10.84
CA GLU A 48 4.00 -9.10 12.13
C GLU A 48 2.69 -8.70 12.82
#